data_AF-A0A925K0R1-F1
#
_entry.id   AF-A0A925K0R1-F1
#
_cell.length_a   1.000
_cell.length_b   1.000
_cell.length_c   1.000
_cell.angle_alpha   90.00
_cell.angle_beta   90.00
_cell.angle_gamma   90.00
#
_symmetry.space_group_name_H-M   'P 1'
#
loop_
_entity.id
_entity.type
_entity.pdbx_description
1 polymer ?
#
loop_
_entity_poly.entity_id
_entity_poly.type
_entity_poly.pdbx_seq_one_letter_code
_entity_poly.pdbx_strand_id
1 'polypeptide(L)' 'VFVLHDVEGHEHEEVARLLGCSVGTSKSQLHKARMKLRMLLRQQNEPK' A
#
# COMPACT_ATOMS: atom_id res chain seq x y z
N VAL A 1 -0.63 2.04 5.66
CA VAL A 1 0.51 1.43 4.93
C VAL A 1 0.77 2.11 3.61
N PHE A 2 -0.10 2.03 2.59
CA PHE A 2 0.16 2.68 1.28
C PHE A 2 0.43 4.18 1.40
N VAL A 3 -0.44 4.94 2.06
CA VAL A 3 -0.24 6.40 2.25
C VAL A 3 1.07 6.68 2.99
N LEU A 4 1.24 6.10 4.17
CA LEU A 4 2.47 6.28 4.97
C LEU A 4 3.76 5.98 4.18
N HIS A 5 3.79 4.91 3.36
CA HIS A 5 4.99 4.49 2.64
C HIS A 5 5.15 5.19 1.28
N ASP A 6 4.18 5.06 0.37
CA ASP A 6 4.31 5.52 -1.02
C ASP A 6 3.99 7.02 -1.20
N VAL A 7 3.27 7.63 -0.25
CA VAL A 7 2.90 9.06 -0.32
C VAL A 7 3.72 9.89 0.65
N GLU A 8 3.87 9.43 1.89
CA GLU A 8 4.58 10.17 2.94
C GLU A 8 6.05 9.75 3.10
N GLY A 9 6.49 8.65 2.46
CA GLY A 9 7.90 8.25 2.41
C GLY A 9 8.44 7.50 3.63
N HIS A 10 7.57 6.99 4.52
CA HIS A 10 8.00 6.22 5.69
C HIS A 10 8.53 4.84 5.31
N GLU A 11 9.62 4.43 5.95
CA GLU A 11 10.19 3.10 5.81
C GLU A 11 9.27 2.03 6.44
N HIS A 12 9.38 0.79 5.97
CA HIS A 12 8.51 -0.29 6.45
C HIS A 12 8.61 -0.54 7.96
N GLU A 13 9.78 -0.29 8.55
CA GLU A 13 10.01 -0.38 10.00
C GLU A 13 9.25 0.70 10.77
N GLU A 14 9.20 1.94 10.25
CA GLU A 14 8.46 3.06 10.84
C GLU A 14 6.96 2.81 10.76
N VAL A 15 6.49 2.37 9.58
CA VAL A 15 5.08 1.99 9.38
C VAL A 15 4.67 0.84 10.31
N ALA A 16 5.53 -0.15 10.50
CA ALA A 16 5.29 -1.28 11.40
C ALA A 16 5.16 -0.81 12.86
N ARG A 17 6.06 0.07 13.32
CA ARG A 17 6.00 0.69 14.65
C ARG A 17 4.74 1.52 14.84
N LEU A 18 4.43 2.43 13.91
CA LEU A 18 3.26 3.33 13.98
C LEU A 18 1.93 2.57 14.02
N LEU A 19 1.82 1.47 13.29
CA LEU A 19 0.59 0.69 13.17
C LEU A 19 0.53 -0.53 14.10
N GLY A 20 1.55 -0.76 14.93
CA GLY A 20 1.60 -1.92 15.83
C GLY A 20 1.54 -3.26 15.10
N CYS A 21 2.16 -3.39 13.92
CA CYS A 21 2.17 -4.62 13.13
C CYS A 21 3.59 -5.07 12.80
N SER A 22 3.75 -6.27 12.22
CA SER A 22 5.06 -6.74 11.79
C SER A 22 5.54 -6.02 10.53
N VAL A 23 6.85 -5.93 10.31
CA VAL A 23 7.44 -5.42 9.07
C VAL A 23 6.96 -6.22 7.84
N GLY A 24 6.80 -7.55 7.99
CA GLY A 24 6.22 -8.41 6.94
C GLY A 24 4.76 -8.07 6.62
N THR A 25 3.96 -7.70 7.64
CA THR A 25 2.59 -7.21 7.46
C THR A 25 2.60 -5.89 6.69
N SER A 26 3.49 -4.95 7.03
CA SER A 26 3.65 -3.69 6.29
C SER A 26 3.97 -3.95 4.81
N LYS A 27 4.94 -4.82 4.50
CA LYS A 27 5.30 -5.19 3.12
C LYS A 27 4.16 -5.84 2.35
N SER A 28 3.50 -6.85 2.94
CA SER A 28 2.41 -7.58 2.28
C SER A 28 1.16 -6.70 2.06
N GLN A 29 0.82 -5.83 3.01
CA GLN A 29 -0.27 -4.87 2.87
C GLN A 29 0.03 -3.82 1.80
N LEU A 30 1.27 -3.34 1.69
CA LEU A 30 1.67 -2.42 0.63
C LEU A 30 1.51 -3.08 -0.75
N HIS A 31 1.98 -4.32 -0.92
CA HIS A 31 1.81 -5.07 -2.16
C HIS A 31 0.33 -5.23 -2.55
N LYS A 32 -0.52 -5.67 -1.60
CA LYS A 32 -1.97 -5.81 -1.81
C LYS A 32 -2.62 -4.49 -2.20
N ALA A 33 -2.27 -3.39 -1.53
CA ALA A 33 -2.79 -2.06 -1.84
C ALA A 33 -2.42 -1.62 -3.27
N ARG A 34 -1.16 -1.83 -3.68
CA ARG A 34 -0.71 -1.53 -5.05
C ARG A 34 -1.44 -2.37 -6.10
N MET A 35 -1.67 -3.67 -5.85
CA MET A 35 -2.45 -4.52 -6.76
C MET A 35 -3.89 -4.02 -6.89
N LYS A 36 -4.54 -3.69 -5.77
CA LYS A 36 -5.90 -3.15 -5.78
C LYS A 36 -5.98 -1.83 -6.56
N LEU A 37 -5.02 -0.92 -6.36
CA LEU A 37 -4.96 0.34 -7.10
C LEU A 37 -4.83 0.11 -8.62
N ARG A 38 -3.95 -0.82 -9.04
CA ARG A 38 -3.81 -1.18 -10.46
C ARG A 38 -5.12 -1.73 -11.04
N MET A 39 -5.84 -2.56 -10.29
CA MET A 39 -7.15 -3.08 -10.73
C MET A 39 -8.18 -1.97 -10.90
N LEU A 40 -8.27 -1.05 -9.94
CA LEU A 40 -9.20 0.08 -10.00
C LEU A 40 -8.89 1.02 -11.18
N LEU A 41 -7.61 1.31 -11.41
CA LEU A 41 -7.19 2.12 -12.56
C LEU A 41 -7.48 1.43 -13.89
N ARG A 42 -7.35 0.10 -13.97
CA ARG A 42 -7.73 -0.65 -15.17
C ARG A 42 -9.23 -0.55 -15.44
N GLN A 43 -10.06 -0.75 -14.43
CA GLN A 43 -11.53 -0.62 -14.55
C GLN A 43 -11.97 0.78 -14.96
N GLN A 44 -11.31 1.83 -14.48
CA GLN A 44 -11.61 3.21 -14.87
C GLN A 44 -11.25 3.53 -16.33
N ASN A 45 -10.33 2.79 -16.93
CA ASN A 45 -9.88 3.01 -18.30
C ASN A 45 -10.63 2.13 -19.34
N GLU A 46 -11.64 1.36 -18.92
CA GLU A 46 -12.51 0.64 -19.86
C GLU A 46 -13.58 1.60 -20.43
N PRO A 47 -13.69 1.74 -21.77
CA PRO A 47 -14.75 2.55 -22.37
C PRO A 47 -16.13 1.93 -22.05
N LYS A 48 -17.09 2.80 -21.68
CA LYS A 48 -18.49 2.41 -21.47
C LYS A 48 -19.17 1.97 -22.75
#